data_AF-A0A1M3IHQ8-F1
#
_entry.id   AF-A0A1M3IHQ8-F1
#
_cell.length_a   1.000
_cell.length_b   1.000
_cell.length_c   1.000
_cell.angle_alpha   90.00
_cell.angle_beta   90.00
_cell.angle_gamma   90.00
#
_symmetry.space_group_name_H-M   'P 1'
#
loop_
_entity.id
_entity.type
_entity.pdbx_description
1 polymer ?
#
loop_
_entity_poly.entity_id
_entity_poly.type
_entity_poly.pdbx_seq_one_letter_code
_entity_poly.pdbx_strand_id
1 'polypeptide(L)'
;MKFWRHSLIATISFLAVSFSVVYTSCSDDACLKLKCRNGGTCADNICKCPTGYEGGQCERKASDRYIGVYDGTTIIDNKPPTIDSAYIAYTETDYGSATKVQFVLYSRLTDVIVCNIGSDGKISYTDDKFGGRVITILEENNQLNFTSIEHPDGKEQTIKFVGTIRK
;
A
#
# COMPACT_ATOMS: atom_id res chain seq x y z
N MET A 1 -46.93 29.23 48.81
CA MET A 1 -45.89 28.20 48.63
C MET A 1 -46.05 27.37 47.33
N LYS A 2 -46.53 27.94 46.20
CA LYS A 2 -46.67 27.21 44.91
C LYS A 2 -45.60 27.58 43.86
N PHE A 3 -44.96 28.73 44.00
CA PHE A 3 -43.98 29.26 43.04
C PHE A 3 -42.67 28.45 42.98
N TRP A 4 -42.25 27.84 44.09
CA TRP A 4 -41.03 27.04 44.17
C TRP A 4 -41.10 25.70 43.42
N ARG A 5 -42.30 25.12 43.25
CA ARG A 5 -42.46 23.83 42.54
C ARG A 5 -42.21 23.97 41.04
N HIS A 6 -42.65 25.07 40.43
CA HIS A 6 -42.41 25.32 39.01
C HIS A 6 -40.95 25.71 38.73
N SER A 7 -40.32 26.42 39.67
CA SER A 7 -38.90 26.81 39.56
C SER A 7 -37.96 25.60 39.66
N LEU A 8 -38.25 24.64 40.56
CA LEU A 8 -37.51 23.37 40.67
C LEU A 8 -37.68 22.45 39.46
N ILE A 9 -38.88 22.37 38.88
CA ILE A 9 -39.11 21.55 37.69
C ILE A 9 -38.37 22.12 36.47
N ALA A 10 -38.34 23.46 36.35
CA ALA A 10 -37.63 24.13 35.25
C ALA A 10 -36.11 23.92 35.32
N THR A 11 -35.50 23.99 36.52
CA THR A 11 -34.06 23.78 36.69
C THR A 11 -33.63 22.32 36.44
N ILE A 12 -34.42 21.35 36.90
CA ILE A 12 -34.15 19.92 36.61
C ILE A 12 -34.24 19.64 35.12
N SER A 13 -35.22 20.23 34.42
CA SER A 13 -35.38 20.06 32.97
C SER A 13 -34.19 20.63 32.22
N PHE A 14 -33.67 21.79 32.64
CA PHE A 14 -32.48 22.41 32.04
C PHE A 14 -31.23 21.55 32.23
N LEU A 15 -31.02 21.03 33.45
CA LEU A 15 -29.91 20.14 33.77
C LEU A 15 -29.96 18.81 33.00
N ALA A 16 -31.16 18.24 32.81
CA ALA A 16 -31.34 17.02 32.03
C ALA A 16 -30.99 17.22 30.55
N VAL A 17 -31.35 18.37 29.97
CA VAL A 17 -30.99 18.71 28.59
C VAL A 17 -29.47 18.96 28.48
N SER A 18 -28.88 19.71 29.41
CA SER A 18 -27.43 19.93 29.44
C SER A 18 -26.65 18.63 29.58
N PHE A 19 -27.09 17.71 30.45
CA PHE A 19 -26.45 16.41 30.63
C PHE A 19 -26.56 15.54 29.37
N SER A 20 -27.71 15.56 28.70
CA SER A 20 -27.93 14.82 27.45
C SER A 20 -26.99 15.29 26.34
N VAL A 21 -26.82 16.61 26.19
CA VAL A 21 -25.92 17.21 25.18
C VAL A 21 -24.47 16.82 25.47
N VAL A 22 -24.01 16.94 26.73
CA VAL A 22 -22.62 16.61 27.11
C VAL A 22 -22.34 15.12 26.94
N TYR A 23 -23.30 14.24 27.24
CA TYR A 23 -23.14 12.81 27.02
C TYR A 23 -23.00 12.46 25.52
N THR A 24 -23.79 13.09 24.65
CA THR A 24 -23.67 12.88 23.20
C THR A 24 -22.40 13.48 22.59
N SER A 25 -21.74 14.44 23.25
CA SER A 25 -20.50 15.06 22.77
C SER A 25 -19.22 14.29 23.16
N CYS A 26 -19.34 13.18 23.89
CA CYS A 26 -18.19 12.31 24.19
C CYS A 26 -17.92 11.37 22.99
N SER A 27 -17.27 11.90 21.94
CA SER A 27 -16.67 11.05 20.91
C SER A 27 -15.30 10.58 21.38
N ASP A 28 -15.10 9.26 21.52
CA ASP A 28 -13.77 8.68 21.77
C ASP A 28 -12.91 8.95 20.54
N ASP A 29 -12.04 9.96 20.62
CA ASP A 29 -11.08 10.24 19.56
C ASP A 29 -10.00 9.15 19.61
N ALA A 30 -10.14 8.17 18.73
CA ALA A 30 -9.20 7.07 18.62
C ALA A 30 -7.80 7.61 18.28
N CYS A 31 -7.65 8.80 17.69
CA CYS A 31 -6.36 9.42 17.44
C CYS A 31 -5.58 9.77 18.71
N LEU A 32 -6.24 9.94 19.86
CA LEU A 32 -5.55 10.14 21.14
C LEU A 32 -4.83 8.88 21.61
N LYS A 33 -5.32 7.70 21.20
CA LYS A 33 -4.76 6.38 21.56
C LYS A 33 -3.94 5.76 20.42
N LEU A 34 -4.31 6.04 19.16
CA LEU A 34 -3.70 5.49 17.96
C LEU A 34 -2.37 6.19 17.66
N LYS A 35 -1.27 5.46 17.79
CA LYS A 35 0.07 5.97 17.51
C LYS A 35 0.46 5.66 16.06
N CYS A 36 0.20 6.59 15.15
CA CYS A 36 0.72 6.50 13.78
C CYS A 36 2.25 6.63 13.79
N ARG A 37 2.93 5.69 13.13
CA ARG A 37 4.39 5.62 13.05
C ARG A 37 4.89 6.16 11.72
N ASN A 38 6.21 6.29 11.59
CA ASN A 38 6.91 6.61 10.34
C ASN A 38 6.43 7.90 9.64
N GLY A 39 5.93 8.87 10.42
CA GLY A 39 5.42 10.14 9.90
C GLY A 39 3.96 10.10 9.42
N GLY A 40 3.20 9.06 9.76
CA GLY A 40 1.77 9.00 9.50
C GLY A 40 0.97 10.00 10.34
N THR A 41 -0.13 10.50 9.77
CA THR A 41 -1.03 11.45 10.42
C THR A 41 -2.33 10.77 10.77
N CYS A 42 -2.85 10.97 11.98
CA CYS A 42 -4.18 10.46 12.33
C CYS A 42 -5.26 11.41 11.83
N ALA A 43 -6.21 10.88 11.06
CA ALA A 43 -7.40 11.59 10.60
C ALA A 43 -8.59 10.63 10.57
N ASP A 44 -9.74 11.07 11.04
CA ASP A 44 -10.98 10.27 11.11
C ASP A 44 -10.76 8.91 11.82
N ASN A 45 -10.04 8.90 12.94
CA ASN A 45 -9.71 7.70 13.72
C ASN A 45 -8.84 6.66 12.98
N ILE A 46 -8.22 7.04 11.85
CA ILE A 46 -7.40 6.15 11.01
C ILE A 46 -6.05 6.81 10.73
N CYS A 47 -4.96 6.02 10.73
CA CYS A 47 -3.67 6.52 10.28
C CYS A 47 -3.62 6.66 8.76
N LYS A 48 -3.30 7.87 8.30
CA LYS A 48 -2.91 8.15 6.92
C LYS A 48 -1.42 7.92 6.79
N CYS A 49 -1.06 6.84 6.11
CA CYS A 49 0.34 6.45 5.97
C CYS A 49 1.04 7.21 4.84
N PRO A 50 2.30 7.61 5.05
CA PRO A 50 3.11 8.16 3.97
C PRO A 50 3.46 7.07 2.97
N THR A 51 3.84 7.49 1.76
CA THR A 51 4.25 6.59 0.68
C THR A 51 5.32 5.60 1.15
N GLY A 52 5.12 4.32 0.81
CA GLY A 52 6.00 3.23 1.22
C GLY A 52 5.70 2.62 2.59
N TYR A 53 4.75 3.15 3.37
CA TYR A 53 4.35 2.57 4.64
C TYR A 53 2.89 2.11 4.64
N GLU A 54 2.62 1.03 5.37
CA GLU A 54 1.31 0.41 5.47
C GLU A 54 1.09 -0.19 6.87
N GLY A 55 -0.15 -0.66 7.10
CA GLY A 55 -0.61 -1.17 8.38
C GLY A 55 -1.48 -0.17 9.14
N GLY A 56 -2.14 -0.65 10.19
CA GLY A 56 -3.08 0.17 10.97
C GLY A 56 -2.42 1.36 11.67
N GLN A 57 -1.11 1.29 11.88
CA GLN A 57 -0.28 2.33 12.47
C GLN A 57 0.87 2.75 11.55
N CYS A 58 0.83 2.42 10.27
CA CYS A 58 1.92 2.67 9.32
C CYS A 58 3.25 2.05 9.76
N GLU A 59 3.18 0.91 10.45
CA GLU A 59 4.32 0.27 11.12
C GLU A 59 5.17 -0.61 10.19
N ARG A 60 4.61 -1.03 9.04
CA ARG A 60 5.27 -1.91 8.08
C ARG A 60 5.67 -1.13 6.83
N LYS A 61 6.78 -1.52 6.21
CA LYS A 61 7.14 -0.99 4.89
C LYS A 61 6.38 -1.79 3.84
N ALA A 62 5.79 -1.08 2.88
CA ALA A 62 5.15 -1.69 1.74
C ALA A 62 6.15 -2.48 0.88
N SER A 63 7.45 -2.16 0.96
CA SER A 63 8.52 -2.92 0.30
C SER A 63 8.68 -4.34 0.86
N ASP A 64 8.52 -4.52 2.18
CA ASP A 64 8.83 -5.77 2.87
C ASP A 64 7.99 -6.95 2.34
N ARG A 65 6.74 -6.70 1.92
CA ARG A 65 5.85 -7.75 1.38
C ARG A 65 6.33 -8.32 0.05
N TYR A 66 7.11 -7.56 -0.71
CA TYR A 66 7.61 -7.96 -2.01
C TYR A 66 8.98 -8.63 -1.95
N ILE A 67 9.72 -8.54 -0.85
CA ILE A 67 11.09 -9.04 -0.81
C ILE A 67 11.08 -10.57 -0.83
N GLY A 68 11.74 -11.14 -1.83
CA GLY A 68 11.82 -12.60 -1.96
C GLY A 68 12.17 -13.09 -3.35
N VAL A 69 12.29 -14.41 -3.45
CA VAL A 69 12.40 -15.13 -4.73
C VAL A 69 11.03 -15.73 -5.03
N TYR A 70 10.60 -15.63 -6.28
CA TYR A 70 9.32 -16.08 -6.77
C TYR A 70 9.52 -17.13 -7.86
N ASP A 71 8.88 -18.27 -7.70
CA ASP A 71 8.86 -19.33 -8.71
C ASP A 71 7.57 -19.25 -9.51
N GLY A 72 7.70 -19.30 -10.83
CA GLY A 72 6.56 -19.07 -11.69
C GLY A 72 6.81 -19.35 -13.16
N THR A 73 6.05 -18.65 -13.98
CA THR A 73 6.13 -18.76 -15.44
C THR A 73 6.09 -17.40 -16.09
N THR A 74 6.86 -17.26 -17.16
CA THR A 74 6.83 -16.11 -18.05
C THR A 74 6.08 -16.47 -19.33
N ILE A 75 5.20 -15.57 -19.76
CA ILE A 75 4.41 -15.64 -20.99
C ILE A 75 4.79 -14.42 -21.82
N ILE A 76 5.18 -14.64 -23.07
CA ILE A 76 5.49 -13.58 -24.03
C ILE A 76 4.39 -13.60 -25.09
N ASP A 77 3.59 -12.54 -25.14
CA ASP A 77 2.41 -12.42 -25.98
C ASP A 77 1.45 -13.61 -25.77
N ASN A 78 1.15 -14.37 -26.83
CA ASN A 78 0.30 -15.56 -26.79
C ASN A 78 1.12 -16.87 -26.88
N LYS A 79 2.41 -16.83 -26.56
CA LYS A 79 3.27 -18.02 -26.57
C LYS A 79 3.04 -18.89 -25.33
N PRO A 80 3.37 -20.19 -25.40
CA PRO A 80 3.28 -21.07 -24.24
C PRO A 80 4.09 -20.53 -23.04
N PRO A 81 3.61 -20.73 -21.80
CA PRO A 81 4.34 -20.33 -20.61
C PRO A 81 5.65 -21.08 -20.48
N THR A 82 6.72 -20.36 -20.16
CA THR A 82 8.05 -20.91 -19.85
C THR A 82 8.32 -20.80 -18.36
N ILE A 83 8.88 -21.84 -17.74
CA ILE A 83 9.29 -21.80 -16.33
C ILE A 83 10.34 -20.70 -16.16
N ASP A 84 10.14 -19.86 -15.15
CA ASP A 84 11.02 -18.74 -14.83
C ASP A 84 11.00 -18.47 -13.32
N SER A 85 11.94 -17.68 -12.85
CA SER A 85 11.94 -17.15 -11.48
C SER A 85 12.11 -15.65 -11.51
N ALA A 86 11.47 -14.95 -10.59
CA ALA A 86 11.72 -13.53 -10.35
C ALA A 86 12.36 -13.35 -8.98
N TYR A 87 13.17 -12.32 -8.80
CA TYR A 87 13.59 -11.90 -7.47
C TYR A 87 13.34 -10.41 -7.29
N ILE A 88 12.89 -10.06 -6.08
CA ILE A 88 12.75 -8.67 -5.64
C ILE A 88 13.61 -8.50 -4.40
N ALA A 89 14.45 -7.47 -4.43
CA ALA A 89 15.36 -7.16 -3.35
C ALA A 89 15.44 -5.65 -3.11
N TYR A 90 16.04 -5.27 -2.00
CA TYR A 90 16.46 -3.89 -1.79
C TYR A 90 17.55 -3.50 -2.77
N THR A 91 17.56 -2.22 -3.17
CA THR A 91 18.67 -1.68 -3.96
C THR A 91 19.91 -1.55 -3.07
N GLU A 92 21.10 -1.65 -3.67
CA GLU A 92 22.36 -1.47 -2.93
C GLU A 92 22.50 -0.04 -2.36
N THR A 93 21.98 0.96 -3.08
CA THR A 93 22.06 2.37 -2.70
C THR A 93 21.03 2.79 -1.65
N ASP A 94 19.90 2.08 -1.55
CA ASP A 94 18.80 2.42 -0.67
C ASP A 94 18.33 1.17 0.12
N TYR A 95 19.28 0.49 0.76
CA TYR A 95 19.00 -0.75 1.50
C TYR A 95 17.93 -0.53 2.57
N GLY A 96 16.87 -1.36 2.55
CA GLY A 96 15.74 -1.22 3.46
C GLY A 96 14.81 -0.04 3.15
N SER A 97 14.88 0.55 1.95
CA SER A 97 13.96 1.63 1.55
C SER A 97 12.51 1.15 1.52
N ALA A 98 11.63 1.96 2.10
CA ALA A 98 10.18 1.72 2.07
C ALA A 98 9.56 1.95 0.68
N THR A 99 10.27 2.67 -0.20
CA THR A 99 9.74 3.16 -1.47
C THR A 99 10.50 2.66 -2.70
N LYS A 100 11.64 1.98 -2.52
CA LYS A 100 12.48 1.54 -3.64
C LYS A 100 12.86 0.07 -3.49
N VAL A 101 12.70 -0.65 -4.58
CA VAL A 101 13.14 -2.05 -4.72
C VAL A 101 13.71 -2.27 -6.11
N GLN A 102 14.52 -3.30 -6.27
CA GLN A 102 14.91 -3.81 -7.58
C GLN A 102 14.15 -5.09 -7.89
N PHE A 103 13.75 -5.26 -9.15
CA PHE A 103 13.09 -6.44 -9.68
C PHE A 103 13.91 -6.99 -10.85
N VAL A 104 14.06 -8.31 -10.88
CA VAL A 104 14.78 -9.01 -11.95
C VAL A 104 14.13 -10.34 -12.26
N LEU A 105 13.99 -10.64 -13.55
CA LEU A 105 13.63 -11.97 -14.05
C LEU A 105 14.89 -12.80 -14.29
N TYR A 106 14.86 -14.08 -13.95
CA TYR A 106 15.99 -15.00 -14.17
C TYR A 106 16.26 -15.21 -15.66
N SER A 107 15.23 -15.23 -16.50
CA SER A 107 15.40 -15.21 -17.96
C SER A 107 16.05 -13.92 -18.50
N ARG A 108 16.13 -12.85 -17.70
CA ARG A 108 16.64 -11.51 -18.07
C ARG A 108 17.53 -10.90 -16.98
N LEU A 109 18.53 -11.64 -16.50
CA LEU A 109 19.39 -11.22 -15.38
C LEU A 109 20.09 -9.85 -15.57
N THR A 110 20.30 -9.42 -16.80
CA THR A 110 20.93 -8.12 -17.10
C THR A 110 19.94 -6.94 -17.04
N ASP A 111 18.64 -7.21 -17.01
CA ASP A 111 17.57 -6.21 -16.99
C ASP A 111 17.16 -5.94 -15.53
N VAL A 112 18.02 -5.18 -14.81
CA VAL A 112 17.77 -4.80 -13.42
C VAL A 112 16.88 -3.57 -13.37
N ILE A 113 15.63 -3.76 -12.99
CA ILE A 113 14.63 -2.70 -12.95
C ILE A 113 14.55 -2.15 -11.53
N VAL A 114 14.91 -0.89 -11.35
CA VAL A 114 14.73 -0.19 -10.08
C VAL A 114 13.36 0.48 -10.08
N CYS A 115 12.46 -0.07 -9.28
CA CYS A 115 11.07 0.39 -9.22
C CYS A 115 10.80 1.22 -7.97
N ASN A 116 9.85 2.14 -8.08
CA ASN A 116 9.31 2.88 -6.95
C ASN A 116 7.97 2.28 -6.50
N ILE A 117 7.72 2.31 -5.19
CA ILE A 117 6.44 1.94 -4.59
C ILE A 117 5.58 3.20 -4.46
N GLY A 118 4.40 3.16 -5.07
CA GLY A 118 3.40 4.22 -5.01
C GLY A 118 2.72 4.33 -3.65
N SER A 119 1.89 5.36 -3.50
CA SER A 119 1.07 5.56 -2.29
C SER A 119 -0.02 4.50 -2.11
N ASP A 120 -0.38 3.80 -3.18
CA ASP A 120 -1.26 2.63 -3.19
C ASP A 120 -0.52 1.32 -2.83
N GLY A 121 0.78 1.42 -2.50
CA GLY A 121 1.65 0.29 -2.20
C GLY A 121 2.04 -0.52 -3.43
N LYS A 122 1.57 -0.17 -4.63
CA LYS A 122 1.87 -0.89 -5.87
C LYS A 122 3.21 -0.45 -6.42
N ILE A 123 3.86 -1.34 -7.15
CA ILE A 123 5.12 -1.05 -7.81
C ILE A 123 4.84 -0.74 -9.28
N SER A 124 5.25 0.45 -9.72
CA SER A 124 5.18 0.84 -11.13
C SER A 124 6.50 1.46 -11.58
N TYR A 125 6.82 1.25 -12.84
CA TYR A 125 8.01 1.79 -13.47
C TYR A 125 7.74 2.07 -14.94
N THR A 126 8.19 3.24 -15.41
CA THR A 126 8.11 3.65 -16.81
C THR A 126 9.51 4.03 -17.26
N ASP A 127 10.06 3.33 -18.26
CA ASP A 127 11.33 3.71 -18.91
C ASP A 127 11.03 4.48 -20.20
N ASP A 128 11.57 5.69 -20.33
CA ASP A 128 11.50 6.46 -21.57
C ASP A 128 12.49 5.98 -22.64
N LYS A 129 13.41 5.05 -22.30
CA LYS A 129 14.35 4.45 -23.26
C LYS A 129 13.73 3.23 -23.95
N PHE A 130 13.99 3.11 -25.26
CA PHE A 130 13.48 2.05 -26.15
C PHE A 130 11.95 1.97 -26.31
N GLY A 131 11.28 3.13 -26.42
CA GLY A 131 9.87 3.18 -26.83
C GLY A 131 8.85 3.04 -25.70
N GLY A 132 9.22 3.33 -24.44
CA GLY A 132 8.27 3.38 -23.34
C GLY A 132 7.97 2.00 -22.77
N ARG A 133 8.80 1.49 -21.86
CA ARG A 133 8.45 0.25 -21.14
C ARG A 133 7.56 0.58 -19.96
N VAL A 134 6.35 0.02 -19.91
CA VAL A 134 5.46 0.17 -18.75
C VAL A 134 5.45 -1.12 -17.96
N ILE A 135 5.95 -1.05 -16.74
CA ILE A 135 6.04 -2.18 -15.82
C ILE A 135 5.07 -1.99 -14.66
N THR A 136 4.27 -3.01 -14.41
CA THR A 136 3.36 -3.08 -13.27
C THR A 136 3.62 -4.36 -12.50
N ILE A 137 3.89 -4.23 -11.20
CA ILE A 137 4.07 -5.36 -10.29
C ILE A 137 3.01 -5.27 -9.20
N LEU A 138 2.22 -6.35 -9.09
CA LEU A 138 1.14 -6.50 -8.13
C LEU A 138 1.33 -7.79 -7.36
N GLU A 139 0.97 -7.77 -6.09
CA GLU A 139 0.85 -8.98 -5.29
C GLU A 139 -0.60 -9.12 -4.88
N GLU A 140 -1.24 -10.18 -5.37
CA GLU A 140 -2.63 -10.53 -5.07
C GLU A 140 -2.69 -12.01 -4.72
N ASN A 141 -3.37 -12.38 -3.62
CA ASN A 141 -3.53 -13.78 -3.20
C ASN A 141 -2.21 -14.58 -3.10
N ASN A 142 -1.13 -13.98 -2.57
CA ASN A 142 0.23 -14.55 -2.51
C ASN A 142 0.85 -14.87 -3.87
N GLN A 143 0.35 -14.25 -4.94
CA GLN A 143 0.87 -14.38 -6.29
C GLN A 143 1.39 -13.03 -6.78
N LEU A 144 2.65 -13.03 -7.17
CA LEU A 144 3.29 -11.92 -7.83
C LEU A 144 2.91 -11.93 -9.31
N ASN A 145 2.35 -10.82 -9.76
CA ASN A 145 2.00 -10.58 -11.15
C ASN A 145 2.86 -9.41 -11.65
N PHE A 146 3.75 -9.71 -12.59
CA PHE A 146 4.54 -8.72 -13.32
C PHE A 146 4.01 -8.63 -14.74
N THR A 147 3.78 -7.41 -15.23
CA THR A 147 3.48 -7.15 -16.64
C THR A 147 4.42 -6.08 -17.15
N SER A 148 5.06 -6.33 -18.28
CA SER A 148 5.86 -5.37 -19.04
C SER A 148 5.28 -5.23 -20.44
N ILE A 149 4.99 -4.00 -20.84
CA ILE A 149 4.65 -3.66 -22.23
C ILE A 149 5.89 -3.01 -22.84
N GLU A 150 6.45 -3.63 -23.88
CA GLU A 150 7.69 -3.21 -24.52
C GLU A 150 7.47 -3.00 -26.03
N HIS A 151 8.31 -2.18 -26.67
CA HIS A 151 8.25 -1.93 -28.12
C HIS A 151 9.54 -2.32 -28.86
N PRO A 152 10.03 -3.58 -28.76
CA PRO A 152 11.20 -4.01 -29.52
C PRO A 152 10.94 -3.86 -31.03
N ASP A 153 11.86 -3.20 -31.73
CA ASP A 153 11.79 -2.96 -33.19
C ASP A 153 10.49 -2.26 -33.65
N GLY A 154 9.87 -1.47 -32.78
CA GLY A 154 8.63 -0.75 -33.07
C GLY A 154 7.37 -1.62 -33.04
N LYS A 155 7.45 -2.88 -32.59
CA LYS A 155 6.29 -3.76 -32.37
C LYS A 155 6.01 -3.89 -30.88
N GLU A 156 4.75 -3.72 -30.49
CA GLU A 156 4.31 -3.96 -29.12
C GLU A 156 4.45 -5.45 -28.77
N GLN A 157 5.05 -5.72 -27.63
CA GLN A 157 5.20 -7.03 -27.00
C GLN A 157 4.77 -6.93 -25.54
N THR A 158 3.96 -7.89 -25.09
CA THR A 158 3.56 -8.00 -23.69
C THR A 158 4.25 -9.19 -23.03
N ILE A 159 5.00 -8.94 -21.96
CA ILE A 159 5.60 -9.97 -21.12
C ILE A 159 4.83 -10.02 -19.81
N LYS A 160 4.38 -11.21 -19.42
CA LYS A 160 3.70 -11.47 -18.16
C LYS A 160 4.46 -12.52 -17.38
N PHE A 161 4.84 -12.20 -16.15
CA PHE A 161 5.32 -13.20 -15.20
C PHE A 161 4.30 -13.36 -14.08
N VAL A 162 4.01 -14.62 -13.75
CA VAL A 162 3.13 -14.99 -12.65
C VAL A 162 3.84 -16.02 -11.79
N GLY A 163 4.05 -15.72 -10.52
CA GLY A 163 4.78 -16.60 -9.61
C GLY A 163 4.36 -16.45 -8.16
N THR A 164 4.75 -17.43 -7.34
CA THR A 164 4.49 -17.43 -5.89
C THR A 164 5.82 -17.38 -5.14
N ILE A 165 5.82 -16.78 -3.95
CA ILE A 165 7.02 -16.70 -3.12
C ILE A 165 7.55 -18.10 -2.81
N ARG A 166 8.84 -18.29 -3.03
CA ARG A 166 9.58 -19.51 -2.69
C ARG A 166 9.70 -19.55 -1.15
N LYS A 167 9.09 -20.56 -0.55
CA LYS A 167 9.12 -20.81 0.91
C LYS A 167 10.45 -21.42 1.34
#